data_AF-A0A530C768-F1
#
_entry.id   AF-A0A530C768-F1
#
_cell.length_a   1.000
_cell.length_b   1.000
_cell.length_c   1.000
_cell.angle_alpha   90.00
_cell.angle_beta   90.00
_cell.angle_gamma   90.00
#
_symmetry.space_group_name_H-M   'P 1'
#
loop_
_entity.id
_entity.type
_entity.pdbx_description
1 polymer ?
#
loop_
_entity_poly.entity_id
_entity_poly.type
_entity_poly.pdbx_seq_one_letter_code
_entity_poly.pdbx_strand_id
1 'polypeptide(L)'
;IYTAPQEFFFTQVKLAMFGGMVIAFPLIATQIYKFIAPGLYKNERNAFLPFLIASPILFLMGASLVYFFFTPMVMWFFLAMQQTGTNDQVQISLLPKVSEYLSLIMTLIFSFGLVFQLPVVTSLMTRVGMLSSKALAEKRKWAIVIAFVVAAVLTPPDPMSQIGLAIPTILLYEVAIWSARLIERGQERDRLAREKQEAGAEMAEKAADASSTQAPS
;
A
#
# COMPACT_ATOMS: atom_id res chain seq x y z
N ILE A 1 -7.05 -16.39 -27.64
CA ILE A 1 -8.26 -16.73 -28.46
C ILE A 1 -9.55 -16.45 -27.68
N TYR A 2 -10.69 -16.32 -28.37
CA TYR A 2 -12.01 -16.38 -27.73
C TYR A 2 -12.61 -17.75 -28.01
N THR A 3 -13.19 -18.37 -26.98
CA THR A 3 -13.75 -19.72 -27.06
C THR A 3 -15.27 -19.77 -27.02
N ALA A 4 -15.91 -18.70 -26.52
CA ALA A 4 -17.36 -18.56 -26.51
C ALA A 4 -17.78 -17.18 -27.05
N PRO A 5 -18.93 -17.04 -27.73
CA PRO A 5 -19.38 -15.79 -28.32
C PRO A 5 -19.64 -14.70 -27.26
N GLN A 6 -20.20 -15.07 -26.10
CA GLN A 6 -20.43 -14.13 -24.99
C GLN A 6 -19.13 -13.69 -24.28
N GLU A 7 -18.02 -14.41 -24.47
CA GLU A 7 -16.76 -14.15 -23.80
C GLU A 7 -16.22 -12.75 -24.12
N PHE A 8 -16.34 -12.32 -25.39
CA PHE A 8 -15.90 -11.01 -25.84
C PHE A 8 -16.65 -9.88 -25.12
N PHE A 9 -17.98 -9.96 -25.07
CA PHE A 9 -18.83 -8.97 -24.41
C PHE A 9 -18.52 -8.85 -22.92
N PHE A 10 -18.50 -9.97 -22.18
CA PHE A 10 -18.19 -9.94 -20.74
C PHE A 10 -16.78 -9.43 -20.44
N THR A 11 -15.82 -9.70 -21.33
CA THR A 11 -14.46 -9.19 -21.20
C THR A 11 -14.43 -7.66 -21.32
N GLN A 12 -15.15 -7.09 -22.27
CA GLN A 12 -15.27 -5.64 -22.41
C GLN A 12 -15.96 -5.00 -21.21
N VAL A 13 -17.05 -5.58 -20.72
CA VAL A 13 -17.76 -5.09 -19.53
C VAL A 13 -16.84 -5.08 -18.31
N LYS A 14 -16.10 -6.18 -18.05
CA LYS A 14 -15.13 -6.25 -16.95
C LYS A 14 -14.05 -5.18 -17.08
N LEU A 15 -13.50 -4.99 -18.28
CA LEU A 15 -12.47 -4.00 -18.54
C LEU A 15 -12.99 -2.57 -18.32
N ALA A 16 -14.20 -2.27 -18.81
CA ALA A 16 -14.83 -0.96 -18.61
C ALA A 16 -15.14 -0.70 -17.13
N MET A 17 -15.65 -1.70 -16.40
CA MET A 17 -15.88 -1.60 -14.95
C MET A 17 -14.57 -1.36 -14.19
N PHE A 18 -13.52 -2.10 -14.53
CA PHE A 18 -12.21 -1.97 -13.91
C PHE A 18 -11.60 -0.59 -14.19
N GLY A 19 -11.56 -0.17 -15.47
CA GLY A 19 -11.06 1.15 -15.85
C GLY A 19 -11.86 2.28 -15.21
N GLY A 20 -13.19 2.16 -15.18
CA GLY A 20 -14.06 3.11 -14.51
C GLY A 20 -13.78 3.20 -13.01
N MET A 21 -13.55 2.07 -12.33
CA MET A 21 -13.17 2.04 -10.92
C MET A 21 -11.83 2.73 -10.65
N VAL A 22 -10.82 2.48 -11.49
CA VAL A 22 -9.50 3.12 -11.37
C VAL A 22 -9.60 4.63 -11.56
N ILE A 23 -10.37 5.10 -12.54
CA ILE A 23 -10.60 6.54 -12.77
C ILE A 23 -11.43 7.16 -11.64
N ALA A 24 -12.41 6.43 -11.10
CA ALA A 24 -13.23 6.89 -9.97
C ALA A 24 -12.49 6.83 -8.62
N PHE A 25 -11.38 6.10 -8.53
CA PHE A 25 -10.65 5.86 -7.28
C PHE A 25 -10.27 7.15 -6.53
N PRO A 26 -9.76 8.23 -7.17
CA PRO A 26 -9.45 9.49 -6.47
C PRO A 26 -10.70 10.12 -5.82
N LEU A 27 -11.85 10.04 -6.47
CA LEU A 27 -13.11 10.53 -5.92
C LEU A 27 -13.56 9.65 -4.74
N ILE A 28 -13.52 8.32 -4.90
CA ILE A 28 -13.86 7.36 -3.84
C ILE A 28 -12.96 7.57 -2.61
N ALA A 29 -11.64 7.67 -2.81
CA ALA A 29 -10.67 7.93 -1.75
C ALA A 29 -10.94 9.25 -1.02
N THR A 30 -11.30 10.30 -1.76
CA THR A 30 -11.70 11.60 -1.17
C THR A 30 -12.96 11.48 -0.33
N GLN A 31 -13.95 10.67 -0.74
CA GLN A 31 -15.17 10.44 0.05
C GLN A 31 -14.89 9.61 1.30
N ILE A 32 -14.08 8.56 1.20
CA ILE A 32 -13.64 7.77 2.37
C ILE A 32 -12.91 8.68 3.36
N TYR A 33 -12.03 9.57 2.88
CA TYR A 33 -11.39 10.57 3.72
C TYR A 33 -12.42 11.49 4.41
N LYS A 34 -13.41 12.02 3.68
CA LYS A 34 -14.46 12.87 4.30
C LYS A 34 -15.27 12.13 5.36
N PHE A 35 -15.42 10.82 5.25
CA PHE A 35 -16.09 9.99 6.25
C PHE A 35 -15.23 9.74 7.51
N ILE A 36 -13.91 9.56 7.34
CA ILE A 36 -12.98 9.29 8.45
C ILE A 36 -12.55 10.59 9.17
N ALA A 37 -12.37 11.68 8.42
CA ALA A 37 -11.93 12.98 8.92
C ALA A 37 -12.74 13.54 10.12
N PRO A 38 -14.08 13.41 10.22
CA PRO A 38 -14.82 13.87 11.40
C PRO A 38 -14.53 13.06 12.67
N GLY A 39 -14.01 11.82 12.56
CA GLY A 39 -13.54 11.03 13.70
C GLY A 39 -12.18 11.45 14.24
N LEU A 40 -11.58 12.50 13.67
CA LEU A 40 -10.21 12.93 13.94
C LEU A 40 -10.15 14.32 14.60
N TYR A 41 -9.18 14.55 15.48
CA TYR A 41 -9.01 15.83 16.16
C TYR A 41 -8.76 16.96 15.16
N LYS A 42 -9.38 18.13 15.38
CA LYS A 42 -9.37 19.30 14.45
C LYS A 42 -7.95 19.75 14.05
N ASN A 43 -6.96 19.56 14.93
CA ASN A 43 -5.56 19.92 14.68
C ASN A 43 -4.75 18.85 13.92
N GLU A 44 -5.30 17.66 13.69
CA GLU A 44 -4.64 16.56 12.96
C GLU A 44 -5.15 16.43 11.52
N ARG A 45 -6.12 17.24 11.09
CA ARG A 45 -6.70 17.10 9.75
C ARG A 45 -5.70 17.36 8.62
N ASN A 46 -4.76 18.29 8.82
CA ASN A 46 -3.71 18.60 7.84
C ASN A 46 -2.64 17.51 7.73
N ALA A 47 -2.52 16.65 8.75
CA ALA A 47 -1.62 15.51 8.73
C ALA A 47 -2.03 14.44 7.70
N PHE A 48 -3.30 14.44 7.28
CA PHE A 48 -3.89 13.43 6.40
C PHE A 48 -3.83 13.83 4.92
N LEU A 49 -3.65 15.12 4.63
CA LEU A 49 -3.51 15.66 3.27
C LEU A 49 -2.39 14.98 2.45
N PRO A 50 -1.15 14.80 2.97
CA PRO A 50 -0.10 14.14 2.20
C PRO A 50 -0.43 12.67 1.89
N PHE A 51 -1.12 11.98 2.78
CA PHE A 51 -1.53 10.58 2.57
C PHE A 51 -2.61 10.46 1.49
N LEU A 52 -3.51 11.43 1.39
CA LEU A 52 -4.54 11.48 0.35
C LEU A 52 -3.93 11.62 -1.05
N ILE A 53 -2.83 12.36 -1.18
CA ILE A 53 -2.09 12.49 -2.45
C ILE A 53 -1.17 11.28 -2.67
N ALA A 54 -0.56 10.74 -1.62
CA ALA A 54 0.32 9.57 -1.71
C ALA A 54 -0.45 8.32 -2.17
N SER A 55 -1.68 8.11 -1.67
CA SER A 55 -2.51 6.94 -2.00
C SER A 55 -2.68 6.67 -3.50
N PRO A 56 -3.17 7.61 -4.34
CA PRO A 56 -3.31 7.39 -5.78
C PRO A 56 -1.95 7.23 -6.48
N ILE A 57 -0.90 7.93 -6.02
CA ILE A 57 0.46 7.77 -6.58
C ILE A 57 0.99 6.36 -6.31
N LEU A 58 0.89 5.88 -5.07
CA LEU A 58 1.28 4.52 -4.69
C LEU A 58 0.42 3.47 -5.41
N PHE A 59 -0.88 3.71 -5.58
CA PHE A 59 -1.74 2.82 -6.35
C PHE A 59 -1.27 2.70 -7.80
N LEU A 60 -0.99 3.83 -8.46
CA LEU A 60 -0.48 3.87 -9.83
C LEU A 60 0.91 3.25 -9.95
N MET A 61 1.79 3.44 -8.95
CA MET A 61 3.08 2.75 -8.88
C MET A 61 2.90 1.23 -8.77
N GLY A 62 1.96 0.77 -7.94
CA GLY A 62 1.63 -0.66 -7.83
C GLY A 62 1.09 -1.23 -9.12
N ALA A 63 0.15 -0.53 -9.77
CA ALA A 63 -0.38 -0.89 -11.07
C ALA A 63 0.71 -0.96 -12.15
N SER A 64 1.61 0.01 -12.15
CA SER A 64 2.76 0.05 -13.06
C SER A 64 3.71 -1.10 -12.81
N LEU A 65 4.03 -1.42 -11.55
CA LEU A 65 4.87 -2.57 -11.21
C LEU A 65 4.25 -3.87 -11.71
N VAL A 66 2.92 -4.05 -11.57
CA VAL A 66 2.25 -5.23 -12.10
C VAL A 66 2.38 -5.30 -13.61
N TYR A 67 2.00 -4.24 -14.31
CA TYR A 67 1.97 -4.23 -15.76
C TYR A 67 3.37 -4.43 -16.39
N PHE A 68 4.39 -3.75 -15.86
CA PHE A 68 5.74 -3.75 -16.44
C PHE A 68 6.64 -4.87 -15.93
N PHE A 69 6.42 -5.41 -14.73
CA PHE A 69 7.31 -6.42 -14.13
C PHE A 69 6.62 -7.77 -13.93
N PHE A 70 5.44 -7.79 -13.32
CA PHE A 70 4.77 -9.04 -13.00
C PHE A 70 4.12 -9.72 -14.21
N THR A 71 3.42 -8.95 -15.04
CA THR A 71 2.83 -9.49 -16.27
C THR A 71 3.88 -10.19 -17.15
N PRO A 72 5.04 -9.60 -17.47
CA PRO A 72 6.05 -10.31 -18.25
C PRO A 72 6.65 -11.51 -17.50
N MET A 73 6.86 -11.44 -16.19
CA MET A 73 7.35 -12.57 -15.40
C MET A 73 6.42 -13.78 -15.49
N VAL A 74 5.12 -13.57 -15.22
CA VAL A 74 4.11 -14.63 -15.25
C VAL A 74 3.94 -15.20 -16.67
N MET A 75 3.96 -14.33 -17.69
CA MET A 75 3.90 -14.78 -19.08
C MET A 75 5.13 -15.59 -19.48
N TRP A 76 6.32 -15.19 -19.04
CA TRP A 76 7.55 -15.94 -19.29
C TRP A 76 7.51 -17.32 -18.62
N PHE A 77 6.98 -17.41 -17.39
CA PHE A 77 6.76 -18.69 -16.72
C PHE A 77 5.83 -19.60 -17.52
N PHE A 78 4.67 -19.11 -17.96
CA PHE A 78 3.75 -19.91 -18.76
C PHE A 78 4.34 -20.34 -20.11
N LEU A 79 5.11 -19.46 -20.76
CA LEU A 79 5.81 -19.81 -22.00
C LEU A 79 6.90 -20.87 -21.77
N ALA A 80 7.62 -20.80 -20.65
CA ALA A 80 8.63 -21.79 -20.29
C ALA A 80 8.04 -23.19 -20.05
N MET A 81 6.74 -23.30 -19.77
CA MET A 81 6.04 -24.59 -19.66
C MET A 81 5.61 -25.17 -21.02
N GLN A 82 5.70 -24.41 -22.11
CA GLN A 82 5.41 -24.94 -23.45
C GLN A 82 6.42 -26.03 -23.81
N GLN A 83 5.93 -27.20 -24.18
CA GLN A 83 6.77 -28.27 -24.71
C GLN A 83 6.79 -28.17 -26.24
N THR A 84 7.89 -27.64 -26.77
CA THR A 84 8.16 -27.63 -28.21
C THR A 84 8.76 -28.99 -28.57
N GLY A 85 7.92 -29.93 -29.01
CA GLY A 85 8.36 -31.25 -29.43
C GLY A 85 9.30 -31.18 -30.63
N THR A 86 10.42 -31.91 -30.60
CA THR A 86 11.27 -32.13 -31.78
C THR A 86 10.88 -33.48 -32.39
N ASN A 87 10.36 -33.48 -33.62
CA ASN A 87 10.03 -34.65 -34.47
C ASN A 87 9.18 -35.78 -33.81
N ASP A 88 7.87 -35.79 -34.10
CA ASP A 88 6.86 -36.81 -33.73
C ASP A 88 6.36 -36.87 -32.27
N GLN A 89 6.63 -35.86 -31.45
CA GLN A 89 5.99 -35.72 -30.12
C GLN A 89 4.86 -34.68 -30.12
N VAL A 90 3.81 -34.95 -29.34
CA VAL A 90 2.63 -34.07 -29.17
C VAL A 90 3.10 -32.69 -28.72
N GLN A 91 2.85 -31.66 -29.54
CA GLN A 91 3.19 -30.27 -29.21
C GLN A 91 2.15 -29.70 -28.25
N ILE A 92 2.61 -29.16 -27.12
CA ILE A 92 1.75 -28.45 -26.16
C ILE A 92 2.03 -26.95 -26.32
N SER A 93 1.22 -26.30 -27.16
CA SER A 93 1.27 -24.86 -27.37
C SER A 93 0.33 -24.11 -26.42
N LEU A 94 0.86 -23.14 -25.67
CA LEU A 94 0.08 -22.18 -24.88
C LEU A 94 -0.78 -21.29 -25.80
N LEU A 95 -2.10 -21.50 -25.80
CA LEU A 95 -3.08 -20.61 -26.45
C LEU A 95 -3.90 -19.90 -25.35
N PRO A 96 -3.41 -18.78 -24.81
CA PRO A 96 -4.11 -18.11 -23.71
C PRO A 96 -5.45 -17.53 -24.21
N LYS A 97 -6.50 -17.71 -23.41
CA LYS A 97 -7.77 -17.04 -23.65
C LYS A 97 -7.65 -15.57 -23.27
N VAL A 98 -8.26 -14.70 -24.08
CA VAL A 98 -8.17 -13.25 -23.84
C VAL A 98 -8.86 -12.88 -22.52
N SER A 99 -9.98 -13.54 -22.21
CA SER A 99 -10.72 -13.32 -20.97
C SER A 99 -9.93 -13.71 -19.73
N GLU A 100 -9.23 -14.85 -19.75
CA GLU A 100 -8.40 -15.34 -18.64
C GLU A 100 -7.18 -14.43 -18.45
N TYR A 101 -6.48 -14.09 -19.53
CA TYR A 101 -5.34 -13.18 -19.51
C TYR A 101 -5.71 -11.80 -18.92
N LEU A 102 -6.79 -11.18 -19.43
CA LEU A 102 -7.23 -9.89 -18.91
C LEU A 102 -7.75 -10.00 -17.47
N SER A 103 -8.46 -11.06 -17.12
CA SER A 103 -8.94 -11.26 -15.74
C SER A 103 -7.78 -11.42 -14.76
N LEU A 104 -6.72 -12.15 -15.14
CA LEU A 104 -5.51 -12.30 -14.34
C LEU A 104 -4.82 -10.96 -14.12
N ILE A 105 -4.59 -10.20 -15.19
CA ILE A 105 -3.92 -8.89 -15.09
C ILE A 105 -4.75 -7.90 -14.29
N MET A 106 -6.06 -7.79 -14.53
CA MET A 106 -6.93 -6.90 -13.77
C MET A 106 -6.94 -7.25 -12.29
N THR A 107 -7.01 -8.55 -11.96
CA THR A 107 -6.93 -9.04 -10.58
C THR A 107 -5.60 -8.68 -9.93
N LEU A 108 -4.48 -8.95 -10.62
CA LEU A 108 -3.15 -8.62 -10.11
C LEU A 108 -2.97 -7.12 -9.90
N ILE A 109 -3.37 -6.28 -10.87
CA ILE A 109 -3.29 -4.82 -10.74
C ILE A 109 -4.11 -4.35 -9.55
N PHE A 110 -5.33 -4.86 -9.39
CA PHE A 110 -6.19 -4.48 -8.26
C PHE A 110 -5.56 -4.89 -6.93
N SER A 111 -5.17 -6.16 -6.79
CA SER A 111 -4.60 -6.70 -5.56
C SER A 111 -3.30 -6.01 -5.18
N PHE A 112 -2.40 -5.76 -6.13
CA PHE A 112 -1.16 -5.03 -5.86
C PHE A 112 -1.41 -3.55 -5.60
N GLY A 113 -2.35 -2.93 -6.31
CA GLY A 113 -2.78 -1.57 -6.02
C GLY A 113 -3.23 -1.42 -4.55
N LEU A 114 -3.94 -2.42 -4.02
CA LEU A 114 -4.31 -2.49 -2.60
C LEU A 114 -3.12 -2.77 -1.68
N VAL A 115 -2.22 -3.68 -2.04
CA VAL A 115 -0.99 -3.95 -1.27
C VAL A 115 -0.11 -2.69 -1.16
N PHE A 116 -0.04 -1.89 -2.21
CA PHE A 116 0.67 -0.60 -2.20
C PHE A 116 0.00 0.44 -1.29
N GLN A 117 -1.22 0.21 -0.80
CA GLN A 117 -1.82 1.05 0.24
C GLN A 117 -1.36 0.67 1.64
N LEU A 118 -0.66 -0.47 1.84
CA LEU A 118 -0.17 -0.88 3.16
C LEU A 118 0.64 0.23 3.84
N PRO A 119 1.67 0.85 3.21
CA PRO A 119 2.43 1.92 3.85
C PRO A 119 1.57 3.12 4.24
N VAL A 120 0.55 3.46 3.44
CA VAL A 120 -0.35 4.58 3.71
C VAL A 120 -1.21 4.28 4.93
N VAL A 121 -1.87 3.12 4.93
CA VAL A 121 -2.79 2.71 5.99
C VAL A 121 -2.06 2.55 7.32
N THR A 122 -0.92 1.86 7.34
CA THR A 122 -0.16 1.66 8.59
C THR A 122 0.39 2.97 9.12
N SER A 123 0.89 3.84 8.26
CA SER A 123 1.40 5.17 8.66
C SER A 123 0.30 6.02 9.28
N LEU A 124 -0.89 6.00 8.68
CA LEU A 124 -2.06 6.70 9.20
C LEU A 124 -2.49 6.15 10.55
N MET A 125 -2.57 4.82 10.69
CA MET A 125 -2.90 4.18 11.98
C MET A 125 -1.87 4.48 13.07
N THR A 126 -0.58 4.51 12.71
CA THR A 126 0.48 4.91 13.64
C THR A 126 0.36 6.36 14.04
N ARG A 127 0.03 7.25 13.11
CA ARG A 127 -0.14 8.67 13.42
C ARG A 127 -1.27 8.94 14.41
N VAL A 128 -2.36 8.17 14.34
CA VAL A 128 -3.50 8.24 15.28
C VAL A 128 -3.20 7.50 16.60
N GLY A 129 -2.06 6.82 16.71
CA GLY A 129 -1.66 6.08 17.91
C GLY A 129 -2.33 4.71 18.07
N MET A 130 -3.06 4.22 17.06
CA MET A 130 -3.67 2.88 17.07
C MET A 130 -2.66 1.75 16.88
N LEU A 131 -1.49 2.07 16.30
CA LEU A 131 -0.49 1.08 15.92
C LEU A 131 0.93 1.60 16.18
N SER A 132 1.81 0.80 16.77
CA SER A 132 3.21 1.19 16.94
C SER A 132 4.13 0.50 15.94
N SER A 133 5.25 1.15 15.62
CA SER A 133 6.31 0.57 14.79
C SER A 133 6.89 -0.71 15.40
N LYS A 134 6.89 -0.79 16.74
CA LYS A 134 7.29 -1.96 17.51
C LYS A 134 6.32 -3.13 17.32
N ALA A 135 5.01 -2.87 17.41
CA ALA A 135 3.97 -3.87 17.16
C ALA A 135 4.04 -4.41 15.72
N LEU A 136 4.24 -3.53 14.73
CA LEU A 136 4.43 -3.94 13.33
C LEU A 136 5.70 -4.80 13.17
N ALA A 137 6.79 -4.45 13.83
CA ALA A 137 8.04 -5.21 13.79
C ALA A 137 7.90 -6.60 14.44
N GLU A 138 7.16 -6.72 15.54
CA GLU A 138 6.89 -8.02 16.17
C GLU A 138 6.07 -8.96 15.27
N LYS A 139 5.23 -8.41 14.39
CA LYS A 139 4.37 -9.16 13.46
C LYS A 139 5.01 -9.45 12.11
N ARG A 140 6.32 -9.20 11.91
CA ARG A 140 7.06 -9.50 10.65
C ARG A 140 6.83 -10.92 10.14
N LYS A 141 6.96 -11.92 11.01
CA LYS A 141 6.74 -13.32 10.64
C LYS A 141 5.34 -13.58 10.10
N TRP A 142 4.32 -12.93 10.67
CA TRP A 142 2.94 -13.04 10.22
C TRP A 142 2.73 -12.33 8.88
N ALA A 143 3.33 -11.15 8.70
CA ALA A 143 3.28 -10.43 7.43
C ALA A 143 3.91 -11.23 6.28
N ILE A 144 5.03 -11.92 6.54
CA ILE A 144 5.66 -12.81 5.55
C ILE A 144 4.71 -13.96 5.17
N VAL A 145 4.12 -14.65 6.15
CA VAL A 145 3.17 -15.74 5.86
C VAL A 145 1.96 -15.23 5.07
N ILE A 146 1.37 -14.09 5.48
CA ILE A 146 0.24 -13.49 4.78
C ILE A 146 0.63 -13.11 3.34
N ALA A 147 1.82 -12.55 3.13
CA ALA A 147 2.30 -12.22 1.79
C ALA A 147 2.40 -13.47 0.89
N PHE A 148 2.92 -14.59 1.41
CA PHE A 148 2.97 -15.85 0.66
C PHE A 148 1.60 -16.47 0.42
N VAL A 149 0.66 -16.35 1.36
CA VAL A 149 -0.73 -16.81 1.20
C VAL A 149 -1.44 -16.00 0.12
N VAL A 150 -1.33 -14.68 0.18
CA VAL A 150 -1.92 -13.79 -0.84
C VAL A 150 -1.28 -14.06 -2.21
N ALA A 151 0.04 -14.21 -2.27
CA ALA A 151 0.72 -14.58 -3.51
C ALA A 151 0.18 -15.92 -4.05
N ALA A 152 0.04 -16.95 -3.22
CA ALA A 152 -0.47 -18.26 -3.63
C ALA A 152 -1.92 -18.23 -4.15
N VAL A 153 -2.76 -17.31 -3.65
CA VAL A 153 -4.13 -17.14 -4.13
C VAL A 153 -4.18 -16.38 -5.46
N LEU A 154 -3.24 -15.46 -5.67
CA LEU A 154 -3.21 -14.60 -6.86
C LEU A 154 -2.43 -15.21 -8.02
N THR A 155 -1.45 -16.07 -7.73
CA THR A 155 -0.70 -16.80 -8.76
C THR A 155 -1.33 -18.14 -9.04
N PRO A 156 -1.05 -18.70 -10.23
CA PRO A 156 -1.04 -20.15 -10.41
C PRO A 156 -0.20 -20.84 -9.31
N PRO A 157 -0.34 -22.16 -9.14
CA PRO A 157 0.48 -22.94 -8.21
C PRO A 157 1.92 -23.09 -8.74
N ASP A 158 2.65 -21.98 -8.81
CA ASP A 158 4.02 -21.89 -9.29
C ASP A 158 4.94 -21.13 -8.30
N PRO A 159 6.03 -21.75 -7.81
CA PRO A 159 6.88 -21.13 -6.81
C PRO A 159 7.58 -19.84 -7.27
N MET A 160 7.91 -19.73 -8.57
CA MET A 160 8.67 -18.60 -9.10
C MET A 160 7.85 -17.30 -9.09
N SER A 161 6.64 -17.32 -9.64
CA SER A 161 5.74 -16.16 -9.62
C SER A 161 5.26 -15.88 -8.21
N GLN A 162 5.03 -16.93 -7.39
CA GLN A 162 4.64 -16.76 -5.98
C GLN A 162 5.71 -16.00 -5.18
N ILE A 163 6.98 -16.41 -5.28
CA ILE A 163 8.11 -15.71 -4.66
C ILE A 163 8.25 -14.30 -5.25
N GLY A 164 8.12 -14.20 -6.58
CA GLY A 164 8.14 -12.93 -7.29
C GLY A 164 7.19 -11.91 -6.70
N LEU A 165 5.94 -12.30 -6.37
CA LEU A 165 4.91 -11.40 -5.82
C LEU A 165 5.04 -11.20 -4.30
N ALA A 166 5.47 -12.23 -3.57
CA ALA A 166 5.67 -12.15 -2.13
C ALA A 166 6.80 -11.18 -1.75
N ILE A 167 7.92 -11.16 -2.49
CA ILE A 167 9.08 -10.32 -2.17
C ILE A 167 8.74 -8.82 -2.15
N PRO A 168 8.12 -8.23 -3.20
CA PRO A 168 7.76 -6.81 -3.19
C PRO A 168 6.70 -6.48 -2.14
N THR A 169 5.80 -7.41 -1.84
CA THR A 169 4.83 -7.27 -0.75
C THR A 169 5.52 -7.17 0.62
N ILE A 170 6.51 -8.03 0.87
CA ILE A 170 7.32 -8.01 2.10
C ILE A 170 8.15 -6.72 2.17
N LEU A 171 8.73 -6.29 1.05
CA LEU A 171 9.50 -5.04 0.97
C LEU A 171 8.63 -3.82 1.28
N LEU A 172 7.40 -3.78 0.77
CA LEU A 172 6.43 -2.73 1.10
C LEU A 172 6.06 -2.74 2.59
N TYR A 173 5.92 -3.92 3.19
CA TYR A 173 5.72 -4.03 4.63
C TYR A 173 6.91 -3.47 5.43
N GLU A 174 8.14 -3.62 4.93
CA GLU A 174 9.30 -2.99 5.56
C GLU A 174 9.29 -1.47 5.43
N VAL A 175 8.93 -0.96 4.25
CA VAL A 175 8.73 0.49 4.02
C VAL A 175 7.63 1.03 4.94
N ALA A 176 6.57 0.26 5.16
CA ALA A 176 5.50 0.59 6.09
C ALA A 176 6.00 0.71 7.54
N ILE A 177 6.82 -0.24 8.01
CA ILE A 177 7.45 -0.17 9.34
C ILE A 177 8.37 1.04 9.45
N TRP A 178 9.17 1.30 8.42
CA TRP A 178 10.09 2.43 8.42
C TRP A 178 9.34 3.77 8.47
N SER A 179 8.27 3.91 7.69
CA SER A 179 7.40 5.08 7.70
C SER A 179 6.76 5.30 9.08
N ALA A 180 6.29 4.21 9.72
CA ALA A 180 5.76 4.27 11.09
C ALA A 180 6.80 4.78 12.10
N ARG A 181 8.06 4.31 12.04
CA ARG A 181 9.14 4.80 12.92
C ARG A 181 9.43 6.28 12.71
N LEU A 182 9.42 6.76 11.47
CA LEU A 182 9.65 8.18 11.18
C LEU A 182 8.57 9.06 11.80
N ILE A 183 7.31 8.61 11.76
CA ILE A 183 6.17 9.32 12.35
C ILE A 183 6.31 9.38 13.87
N GLU A 184 6.57 8.25 14.53
CA GLU A 184 6.75 8.20 15.99
C GLU A 184 7.89 9.13 16.46
N ARG A 185 9.04 9.10 15.76
CA ARG A 185 10.18 9.99 16.06
C ARG A 185 9.85 11.46 15.86
N GLY A 186 9.00 11.78 14.89
CA GLY A 186 8.49 13.14 14.68
C GLY A 186 7.61 13.60 15.84
N GLN A 187 6.66 12.76 16.25
CA GLN A 187 5.75 13.06 17.37
C GLN A 187 6.50 13.22 18.70
N GLU A 188 7.51 12.39 18.96
CA GLU A 188 8.36 12.50 20.15
C GLU A 188 9.16 13.81 20.16
N ARG A 189 9.75 14.20 19.02
CA ARG A 189 10.44 15.49 18.89
C ARG A 189 9.52 16.68 19.13
N ASP A 190 8.32 16.66 18.56
CA ASP A 190 7.34 17.73 18.73
C ASP A 190 6.89 17.86 20.19
N ARG A 191 6.72 16.72 20.89
CA ARG A 191 6.41 16.69 22.32
C ARG A 191 7.55 17.27 23.16
N LEU A 192 8.80 16.83 22.94
CA LEU A 192 9.97 17.35 23.67
C LEU A 192 10.20 18.85 23.42
N ALA A 193 9.88 19.35 22.22
CA ALA A 193 9.95 20.77 21.90
C ALA A 193 8.92 21.59 22.69
N ARG A 194 7.70 21.07 22.84
CA ARG A 194 6.65 21.70 23.68
C ARG A 194 7.03 21.69 25.15
N GLU A 195 7.49 20.56 25.68
CA GLU A 195 7.96 20.45 27.08
C GLU A 195 9.10 21.45 27.38
N LYS A 196 10.03 21.66 26.43
CA LYS A 196 11.08 22.69 26.57
C LYS A 196 10.54 24.13 26.51
N GLN A 197 9.55 24.39 25.67
CA GLN A 197 8.91 25.71 25.59
C GLN A 197 8.14 26.02 26.87
N GLU A 198 7.39 25.06 27.40
CA GLU A 198 6.66 25.16 28.67
C GLU A 198 7.61 25.38 29.84
N ALA A 199 8.68 24.57 29.96
CA ALA A 199 9.70 24.75 31.00
C ALA A 199 10.42 26.10 30.90
N GLY A 200 10.69 26.58 29.68
CA GLY A 200 11.27 27.90 29.45
C GLY A 200 10.34 29.05 29.83
N ALA A 201 9.04 28.91 29.55
CA ALA A 201 8.02 29.88 29.95
C ALA A 201 7.88 29.95 31.49
N GLU A 202 7.82 28.80 32.17
CA GLU A 202 7.77 28.74 33.64
C GLU A 202 9.03 29.35 34.30
N MET A 203 10.22 29.12 33.72
CA MET A 203 11.45 29.74 34.22
C MET A 203 11.46 31.26 34.03
N ALA A 204 10.96 31.76 32.90
CA ALA A 204 10.85 33.20 32.64
C ALA A 204 9.84 33.86 33.57
N GLU A 205 8.71 33.21 33.86
CA GLU A 205 7.70 33.68 34.80
C GLU A 205 8.26 33.76 36.23
N LYS A 206 8.94 32.70 36.69
CA LYS A 206 9.60 32.71 38.02
C LYS A 206 10.69 33.77 38.15
N ALA A 207 11.45 34.03 37.07
CA ALA A 207 12.47 35.08 37.06
C ALA A 207 11.85 36.49 37.12
N ALA A 208 10.71 36.69 36.43
CA ALA A 208 9.97 37.95 36.49
C ALA A 208 9.39 38.21 37.88
N ASP A 209 8.79 37.21 38.52
CA ASP A 209 8.19 37.31 39.86
C ASP A 209 9.24 37.55 40.98
N ALA A 210 10.41 36.93 40.84
CA ALA A 210 11.55 37.17 41.72
C ALA A 210 12.09 38.61 41.58
N SER A 211 12.00 39.21 40.38
CA SER A 211 12.43 40.59 40.14
C SER A 211 11.44 41.65 40.66
N SER A 212 10.13 41.36 40.66
CA SER A 212 9.10 42.26 41.21
C SER A 212 9.05 42.26 42.73
N THR A 213 9.52 41.19 43.39
CA THR A 213 9.56 41.09 44.86
C THR A 213 10.72 41.89 45.49
N GLN A 214 11.72 42.30 44.70
CA GLN A 214 12.90 43.03 45.17
C GLN A 214 12.85 44.55 45.00
N ALA A 215 11.73 45.15 44.55
CA ALA A 215 11.61 46.61 44.49
C ALA A 215 11.52 47.20 45.91
N PRO A 216 12.55 47.91 46.41
CA PRO A 216 12.49 48.59 47.69
C PRO A 216 11.63 49.85 47.59
N SER A 217 11.07 50.22 48.74
CA SER A 217 10.13 51.32 49.00
C SER A 217 10.64 52.70 48.60
#